data_AF-A0A962V9J7-F1
#
_entry.id   AF-A0A962V9J7-F1
#
_cell.length_a   1.000
_cell.length_b   1.000
_cell.length_c   1.000
_cell.angle_alpha   90.00
_cell.angle_beta   90.00
_cell.angle_gamma   90.00
#
_symmetry.space_group_name_H-M   'P 1'
#
loop_
_entity.id
_entity.type
_entity.pdbx_description
1 polymer ?
#
loop_
_entity_poly.entity_id
_entity_poly.type
_entity_poly.pdbx_seq_one_letter_code
_entity_poly.pdbx_strand_id
1 'polypeptide(L)'
;MTRRLATRHEAMRGTALLNFIMVALLVVTIVFIGILYYLADASLVQQLGDTASHSVEFIGLALDTRLIYVLTAFALIVLLLLLARQQRTINVRLQGNQSQMLETEEQNRRNQEAILRLLDEMGDLAEGDLTVQASVTEDITGAIADSINYAIEALRDLVSTINKTSVSIAAAAQETRMVTEQLAAASENQANQIDNSSKTVLQMANSMDDVSRKMASSAEVAEKSVSIA
;
A
#
# COMPACT_ATOMS: atom_id res chain seq x y z
N MET A 1 -5.14 6.10 -22.85
CA MET A 1 -4.22 7.26 -22.66
C MET A 1 -4.01 8.12 -23.91
N THR A 2 -4.17 7.59 -25.13
CA THR A 2 -3.87 8.28 -26.40
C THR A 2 -4.82 9.41 -26.82
N ARG A 3 -6.12 9.37 -26.45
CA ARG A 3 -7.09 10.43 -26.83
C ARG A 3 -6.92 11.77 -26.09
N ARG A 4 -6.37 11.79 -24.86
CA ARG A 4 -6.16 13.04 -24.08
C ARG A 4 -4.94 13.86 -24.56
N LEU A 5 -4.00 13.22 -25.27
CA LEU A 5 -2.83 13.91 -25.85
C LEU A 5 -3.18 14.63 -27.16
N ALA A 6 -4.10 14.07 -27.96
CA ALA A 6 -4.57 14.68 -29.20
C ALA A 6 -5.33 16.01 -28.94
N THR A 7 -6.20 16.05 -27.93
CA THR A 7 -6.99 17.24 -27.60
C THR A 7 -6.15 18.40 -27.05
N ARG A 8 -5.04 18.12 -26.34
CA ARG A 8 -4.10 19.17 -25.90
C ARG A 8 -3.33 19.80 -27.06
N HIS A 9 -2.95 19.01 -28.07
CA HIS A 9 -2.26 19.52 -29.25
C HIS A 9 -3.15 20.43 -30.11
N GLU A 10 -4.44 20.09 -30.24
CA GLU A 10 -5.42 20.94 -30.94
C GLU A 10 -5.68 22.26 -30.21
N ALA A 11 -5.82 22.21 -28.88
CA ALA A 11 -6.01 23.41 -28.07
C ALA A 11 -4.80 24.36 -28.10
N MET A 12 -3.56 23.83 -28.12
CA MET A 12 -2.35 24.64 -28.22
C MET A 12 -2.18 25.29 -29.59
N ARG A 13 -2.56 24.60 -30.68
CA ARG A 13 -2.59 25.18 -32.04
C ARG A 13 -3.57 26.34 -32.12
N GLY A 14 -4.75 26.21 -31.50
CA GLY A 14 -5.75 27.28 -31.45
C GLY A 14 -5.25 28.54 -30.74
N THR A 15 -4.59 28.40 -29.58
CA THR A 15 -4.02 29.56 -28.87
C THR A 15 -2.83 30.18 -29.58
N ALA A 16 -1.97 29.37 -30.21
CA ALA A 16 -0.82 29.86 -30.97
C ALA A 16 -1.26 30.66 -32.21
N LEU A 17 -2.28 30.17 -32.93
CA LEU A 17 -2.84 30.85 -34.09
C LEU A 17 -3.51 32.17 -33.71
N LEU A 18 -4.24 32.21 -32.57
CA LEU A 18 -4.88 33.42 -32.07
C LEU A 18 -3.86 34.47 -31.62
N ASN A 19 -2.75 34.06 -30.98
CA ASN A 19 -1.63 34.94 -30.67
C ASN A 19 -0.97 35.50 -31.93
N PHE A 20 -0.75 34.66 -32.95
CA PHE A 20 -0.19 35.09 -34.22
C PHE A 20 -1.09 36.15 -34.91
N ILE A 21 -2.40 35.93 -34.93
CA ILE A 21 -3.38 36.87 -35.49
C ILE A 21 -3.38 38.20 -34.70
N MET A 22 -3.31 38.17 -33.37
CA MET A 22 -3.24 39.40 -32.58
C MET A 22 -1.97 40.21 -32.85
N VAL A 23 -0.82 39.54 -32.97
CA VAL A 23 0.45 40.21 -33.31
C VAL A 23 0.37 40.84 -34.70
N ALA A 24 -0.18 40.12 -35.69
CA ALA A 24 -0.37 40.66 -37.03
C ALA A 24 -1.31 41.88 -37.04
N LEU A 25 -2.45 41.82 -36.33
CA LEU A 25 -3.37 42.95 -36.18
C LEU A 25 -2.72 44.15 -35.48
N LEU A 26 -1.93 43.91 -34.44
CA LEU A 26 -1.22 44.95 -33.71
C LEU A 26 -0.23 45.67 -34.64
N VAL A 27 0.56 44.93 -35.43
CA VAL A 27 1.48 45.52 -36.41
C VAL A 27 0.71 46.36 -37.44
N VAL A 28 -0.40 45.85 -37.98
CA VAL A 28 -1.25 46.61 -38.91
C VAL A 28 -1.79 47.89 -38.27
N THR A 29 -2.25 47.85 -37.02
CA THR A 29 -2.73 49.05 -36.32
C THR A 29 -1.63 50.09 -36.13
N ILE A 30 -0.40 49.67 -35.78
CA ILE A 30 0.74 50.59 -35.62
C ILE A 30 1.07 51.28 -36.95
N VAL A 31 1.09 50.53 -38.05
CA VAL A 31 1.37 51.08 -39.39
C VAL A 31 0.33 52.13 -39.76
N PHE A 32 -0.96 51.84 -39.60
CA PHE A 32 -2.01 52.81 -39.91
C PHE A 32 -2.00 54.04 -38.98
N ILE A 33 -1.67 53.89 -37.69
CA ILE A 33 -1.49 55.02 -36.77
C ILE A 33 -0.31 55.89 -37.23
N GLY A 34 0.79 55.29 -37.67
CA GLY A 34 1.93 56.01 -38.23
C GLY A 34 1.57 56.80 -39.50
N ILE A 35 0.76 56.21 -40.40
CA ILE A 35 0.24 56.89 -41.59
C ILE A 35 -0.65 58.08 -41.20
N LEU A 36 -1.54 57.90 -40.21
CA LEU A 36 -2.38 58.99 -39.70
C LEU A 36 -1.56 60.11 -39.08
N TYR A 37 -0.52 59.79 -38.32
CA TYR A 37 0.39 60.79 -37.74
C TYR A 37 1.13 61.58 -38.82
N TYR A 38 1.64 60.89 -39.83
CA TYR A 38 2.30 61.53 -40.99
C TYR A 38 1.34 62.46 -41.76
N LEU A 39 0.08 62.05 -41.95
CA LEU A 39 -0.95 62.87 -42.59
C LEU A 39 -1.36 64.08 -41.73
N ALA A 40 -1.45 63.92 -40.41
CA ALA A 40 -1.74 65.02 -39.50
C ALA A 40 -0.64 66.09 -39.56
N ASP A 41 0.62 65.69 -39.64
CA ASP A 41 1.76 66.60 -39.79
C ASP A 41 1.76 67.30 -41.17
N ALA A 42 1.52 66.54 -42.25
CA ALA A 42 1.42 67.09 -43.61
C ALA A 42 0.25 68.08 -43.78
N SER A 43 -0.91 67.78 -43.18
CA SER A 43 -2.07 68.68 -43.20
C SER A 43 -1.87 69.93 -42.34
N LEU A 44 -1.04 69.87 -41.29
CA LEU A 44 -0.62 71.04 -40.52
C LEU A 44 0.22 72.01 -41.38
N VAL A 45 1.06 71.48 -42.27
CA VAL A 45 1.87 72.25 -43.24
C VAL A 45 1.01 72.84 -44.37
N GLN A 46 -0.08 72.16 -44.75
CA GLN A 46 -0.94 72.56 -45.87
C GLN A 46 -2.14 73.44 -45.47
N GLN A 47 -2.30 73.78 -44.19
CA GLN A 47 -3.30 74.73 -43.70
C GLN A 47 -3.10 76.19 -44.20
N LEU A 48 -2.08 76.43 -45.05
CA LEU A 48 -1.88 77.63 -45.86
C LEU A 48 -2.48 77.56 -47.28
N GLY A 49 -3.13 76.47 -47.71
CA GLY A 49 -3.76 76.38 -49.03
C GLY A 49 -4.69 75.20 -49.22
N ASP A 50 -6.01 75.49 -49.19
CA ASP A 50 -7.18 74.68 -49.57
C ASP A 50 -7.33 73.24 -49.04
N THR A 51 -8.49 72.99 -48.44
CA THR A 51 -8.95 71.67 -47.94
C THR A 51 -9.33 70.76 -49.10
N ALA A 52 -8.34 70.16 -49.77
CA ALA A 52 -8.56 69.08 -50.74
C ALA A 52 -8.60 67.72 -50.03
N SER A 53 -9.48 66.83 -50.50
CA SER A 53 -9.57 65.43 -50.09
C SER A 53 -8.23 64.71 -50.34
N HIS A 54 -7.40 64.57 -49.31
CA HIS A 54 -6.14 63.85 -49.40
C HIS A 54 -6.40 62.33 -49.44
N SER A 55 -6.27 61.77 -50.64
CA SER A 55 -6.14 60.33 -50.85
C SER A 55 -4.67 59.92 -50.72
N VAL A 56 -4.38 58.93 -49.89
CA VAL A 56 -3.03 58.35 -49.74
C VAL A 56 -2.91 57.13 -50.62
N GLU A 57 -1.88 57.08 -51.45
CA GLU A 57 -1.56 55.87 -52.20
C GLU A 57 -0.81 54.89 -51.28
N PHE A 58 -1.51 53.86 -50.82
CA PHE A 58 -0.95 52.78 -50.02
C PHE A 58 -1.00 51.49 -50.83
N ILE A 59 0.17 50.96 -51.22
CA ILE A 59 0.29 49.74 -52.04
C ILE A 59 -0.51 49.87 -53.36
N GLY A 60 -0.39 51.01 -54.04
CA GLY A 60 -1.08 51.27 -55.32
C GLY A 60 -2.60 51.50 -55.22
N LEU A 61 -3.16 51.58 -54.01
CA LEU A 61 -4.56 51.93 -53.77
C LEU A 61 -4.66 53.32 -53.16
N ALA A 62 -5.42 54.21 -53.80
CA ALA A 62 -5.75 55.52 -53.25
C ALA A 62 -6.83 55.38 -52.17
N LEU A 63 -6.46 55.58 -50.91
CA LEU A 63 -7.37 55.50 -49.76
C LEU A 63 -7.68 56.88 -49.22
N ASP A 64 -8.97 57.20 -49.06
CA ASP A 64 -9.41 58.40 -48.36
C ASP A 64 -8.96 58.35 -46.88
N THR A 65 -8.43 59.47 -46.38
CA THR A 65 -8.03 59.63 -44.98
C THR A 65 -9.16 59.25 -44.00
N ARG A 66 -10.43 59.52 -44.33
CA ARG A 66 -11.58 59.10 -43.49
C ARG A 66 -11.67 57.58 -43.35
N LEU A 67 -11.38 56.84 -44.41
CA LEU A 67 -11.42 55.39 -44.44
C LEU A 67 -10.31 54.79 -43.56
N ILE A 68 -9.15 55.45 -43.48
CA ILE A 68 -8.05 55.05 -42.59
C ILE A 68 -8.44 55.18 -41.10
N TYR A 69 -9.13 56.26 -40.70
CA TYR A 69 -9.65 56.40 -39.34
C TYR A 69 -10.68 55.31 -38.99
N VAL A 70 -11.54 54.92 -39.93
CA VAL A 70 -12.52 53.84 -39.70
C VAL A 70 -11.83 52.48 -39.59
N LEU A 71 -10.85 52.19 -40.44
CA LEU A 71 -10.11 50.91 -40.39
C LEU A 71 -9.27 50.77 -39.13
N THR A 72 -8.63 51.85 -38.66
CA THR A 72 -7.88 51.85 -37.40
C THR A 72 -8.78 51.63 -36.19
N ALA A 73 -9.91 52.35 -36.12
CA ALA A 73 -10.89 52.17 -35.06
C ALA A 73 -11.45 50.72 -35.06
N PHE A 74 -11.76 50.17 -36.24
CA PHE A 74 -12.23 48.80 -36.37
C PHE A 74 -11.19 47.78 -35.90
N ALA A 75 -9.94 47.92 -36.34
CA ALA A 75 -8.86 47.01 -35.95
C ALA A 75 -8.56 47.06 -34.43
N LEU A 76 -8.64 48.25 -33.81
CA LEU A 76 -8.53 48.41 -32.35
C LEU A 76 -9.68 47.71 -31.60
N ILE A 77 -10.92 47.84 -32.08
CA ILE A 77 -12.08 47.16 -31.47
C ILE A 77 -11.91 45.64 -31.55
N VAL A 78 -11.51 45.12 -32.72
CA VAL A 78 -11.25 43.67 -32.90
C VAL A 78 -10.13 43.20 -31.98
N LEU A 79 -9.03 43.95 -31.85
CA LEU A 79 -7.93 43.62 -30.95
C LEU A 79 -8.38 43.57 -29.48
N LEU A 80 -9.17 44.56 -29.03
CA LEU A 80 -9.73 44.58 -27.68
C LEU A 80 -10.66 43.39 -27.41
N LEU A 81 -11.49 42.99 -28.38
CA LEU A 81 -12.36 41.83 -28.26
C LEU A 81 -11.59 40.51 -28.16
N LEU A 82 -10.50 40.36 -28.92
CA LEU A 82 -9.63 39.18 -28.86
C LEU A 82 -8.89 39.09 -27.52
N LEU A 83 -8.36 40.20 -27.01
CA LEU A 83 -7.74 40.27 -25.69
C LEU A 83 -8.74 39.94 -24.58
N ALA A 84 -9.97 40.48 -24.65
CA ALA A 84 -11.02 40.18 -23.69
C ALA A 84 -11.42 38.69 -23.71
N ARG A 85 -11.52 38.07 -24.89
CA ARG A 85 -11.78 36.62 -25.04
C ARG A 85 -10.63 35.77 -24.47
N GLN A 86 -9.38 36.17 -24.70
CA GLN A 86 -8.22 35.47 -24.17
C GLN A 86 -8.17 35.54 -22.64
N GLN A 87 -8.40 36.71 -22.05
CA GLN A 87 -8.39 36.90 -20.60
C GLN A 87 -9.43 36.03 -19.90
N ARG A 88 -10.65 35.94 -20.46
CA ARG A 88 -11.71 35.05 -19.94
C ARG A 88 -11.27 33.58 -19.93
N THR A 89 -10.58 33.13 -20.97
CA THR A 89 -10.11 31.74 -21.07
C THR A 89 -9.04 31.42 -20.02
N ILE A 90 -8.13 32.36 -19.77
CA ILE A 90 -7.09 32.21 -18.74
C ILE A 90 -7.72 32.13 -17.35
N ASN A 91 -8.65 33.04 -17.04
CA ASN A 91 -9.31 33.09 -15.74
C ASN A 91 -10.08 31.80 -15.42
N VAL A 92 -10.80 31.23 -16.39
CA VAL A 92 -11.51 29.95 -16.23
C VAL A 92 -10.54 28.79 -16.00
N ARG A 93 -9.38 28.77 -16.69
CA ARG A 93 -8.35 27.73 -16.50
C ARG A 93 -7.68 27.82 -15.13
N LEU A 94 -7.43 29.04 -14.64
CA LEU A 94 -6.86 29.25 -13.30
C LEU A 94 -7.82 28.79 -12.21
N GLN A 95 -9.11 29.09 -12.33
CA GLN A 95 -10.14 28.62 -11.39
C GLN A 95 -10.26 27.09 -11.39
N GLY A 96 -10.30 26.48 -12.58
CA GLY A 96 -10.37 25.02 -12.71
C GLY A 96 -9.12 24.29 -12.19
N ASN A 97 -7.94 24.90 -12.31
CA ASN A 97 -6.71 24.37 -11.73
C ASN A 97 -6.71 24.50 -10.21
N GLN A 98 -7.14 25.64 -9.65
CA GLN A 98 -7.21 25.83 -8.21
C GLN A 98 -8.19 24.85 -7.55
N SER A 99 -9.37 24.62 -8.16
CA SER A 99 -10.33 23.65 -7.62
C SER A 99 -9.76 22.23 -7.62
N GLN A 100 -9.05 21.84 -8.69
CA GLN A 100 -8.39 20.52 -8.75
C GLN A 100 -7.25 20.39 -7.73
N MET A 101 -6.48 21.47 -7.52
CA MET A 101 -5.43 21.48 -6.50
C MET A 101 -6.02 21.33 -5.10
N LEU A 102 -7.07 22.10 -4.78
CA LEU A 102 -7.77 21.99 -3.49
C LEU A 102 -8.38 20.62 -3.27
N GLU A 103 -9.01 20.02 -4.29
CA GLU A 103 -9.57 18.67 -4.20
C GLU A 103 -8.46 17.62 -3.97
N THR A 104 -7.31 17.77 -4.63
CA THR A 104 -6.16 16.89 -4.44
C THR A 104 -5.54 17.06 -3.05
N GLU A 105 -5.41 18.29 -2.56
CA GLU A 105 -4.92 18.59 -1.21
C GLU A 105 -5.85 18.01 -0.15
N GLU A 106 -7.16 18.18 -0.33
CA GLU A 106 -8.16 17.63 0.60
C GLU A 106 -8.16 16.10 0.59
N GLN A 107 -8.07 15.48 -0.58
CA GLN A 107 -7.93 14.03 -0.69
C GLN A 107 -6.65 13.54 0.00
N ASN A 108 -5.52 14.23 -0.19
CA ASN A 108 -4.26 13.90 0.45
C ASN A 108 -4.34 14.06 1.97
N ARG A 109 -4.97 15.13 2.46
CA ARG A 109 -5.20 15.37 3.89
C ARG A 109 -6.04 14.24 4.50
N ARG A 110 -7.16 13.89 3.88
CA ARG A 110 -8.01 12.77 4.30
C ARG A 110 -7.25 11.44 4.31
N ASN A 111 -6.47 11.17 3.27
CA ASN A 111 -5.65 9.96 3.22
C ASN A 111 -4.61 9.92 4.35
N GLN A 112 -3.93 11.04 4.65
CA GLN A 112 -2.97 11.10 5.76
C GLN A 112 -3.64 10.90 7.12
N GLU A 113 -4.81 11.50 7.33
CA GLU A 113 -5.60 11.29 8.55
C GLU A 113 -6.04 9.83 8.71
N ALA A 114 -6.49 9.20 7.63
CA ALA A 114 -6.87 7.79 7.63
C ALA A 114 -5.66 6.87 7.92
N ILE A 115 -4.48 7.21 7.41
CA ILE A 115 -3.23 6.48 7.71
C ILE A 115 -2.83 6.66 9.17
N LEU A 116 -2.87 7.88 9.71
CA LEU A 116 -2.49 8.14 11.10
C LEU A 116 -3.44 7.45 12.09
N ARG A 117 -4.75 7.45 11.80
CA ARG A 117 -5.71 6.70 12.60
C ARG A 117 -5.41 5.20 12.58
N LEU A 118 -5.15 4.64 11.40
CA LEU A 118 -4.80 3.22 11.30
C LEU A 118 -3.51 2.92 12.06
N LEU A 119 -2.50 3.78 12.00
CA LEU A 119 -1.26 3.62 12.76
C LEU A 119 -1.49 3.64 14.28
N ASP A 120 -2.39 4.51 14.75
CA ASP A 120 -2.78 4.59 16.17
C ASP A 120 -3.52 3.31 16.61
N GLU A 121 -4.48 2.84 15.81
CA GLU A 121 -5.21 1.59 16.05
C GLU A 121 -4.28 0.36 16.06
N MET A 122 -3.16 0.41 15.33
CA MET A 122 -2.16 -0.66 15.29
C MET A 122 -1.16 -0.65 16.44
N GLY A 123 -1.15 0.41 17.27
CA GLY A 123 -0.29 0.47 18.46
C GLY A 123 -0.57 -0.68 19.42
N ASP A 124 -1.83 -0.90 19.76
CA ASP A 124 -2.26 -1.94 20.71
C ASP A 124 -1.97 -3.36 20.19
N LEU A 125 -2.09 -3.57 18.86
CA LEU A 125 -1.74 -4.84 18.24
C LEU A 125 -0.24 -5.15 18.37
N ALA A 126 0.63 -4.13 18.28
CA ALA A 126 2.07 -4.30 18.45
C ALA A 126 2.46 -4.74 19.87
N GLU A 127 1.62 -4.42 20.86
CA GLU A 127 1.78 -4.89 22.25
C GLU A 127 1.21 -6.31 22.46
N GLY A 128 0.58 -6.89 21.44
CA GLY A 128 0.01 -8.24 21.45
C GLY A 128 -1.43 -8.29 21.92
N ASP A 129 -2.11 -7.15 22.06
CA ASP A 129 -3.55 -7.14 22.30
C ASP A 129 -4.29 -7.53 21.03
N LEU A 130 -4.61 -8.82 20.93
CA LEU A 130 -5.40 -9.33 19.82
C LEU A 130 -6.88 -8.98 19.95
N THR A 131 -7.38 -8.34 21.01
CA THR A 131 -8.82 -8.03 21.19
C THR A 131 -9.27 -6.81 20.40
N VAL A 132 -8.33 -5.95 19.99
CA VAL A 132 -8.59 -4.75 19.20
C VAL A 132 -9.06 -5.08 17.77
N GLN A 133 -9.73 -4.11 17.15
CA GLN A 133 -10.15 -4.16 15.76
C GLN A 133 -9.85 -2.82 15.09
N ALA A 134 -9.25 -2.89 13.90
CA ALA A 134 -9.06 -1.73 13.05
C ALA A 134 -10.42 -1.28 12.47
N SER A 135 -10.66 0.02 12.43
CA SER A 135 -11.89 0.59 11.88
C SER A 135 -11.93 0.47 10.36
N VAL A 136 -12.93 -0.23 9.82
CA VAL A 136 -13.11 -0.34 8.36
C VAL A 136 -13.92 0.85 7.84
N THR A 137 -13.25 1.73 7.11
CA THR A 137 -13.85 2.93 6.48
C THR A 137 -13.88 2.83 4.96
N GLU A 138 -14.65 3.69 4.28
CA GLU A 138 -14.66 3.77 2.80
C GLU A 138 -13.40 4.43 2.20
N ASP A 139 -12.52 4.98 3.03
CA ASP A 139 -11.26 5.58 2.58
C ASP A 139 -10.25 4.52 2.08
N ILE A 140 -9.16 4.96 1.45
CA ILE A 140 -8.13 4.09 0.84
C ILE A 140 -7.57 3.04 1.82
N THR A 141 -7.51 3.36 3.11
CA THR A 141 -6.99 2.46 4.15
C THR A 141 -7.99 1.40 4.61
N GLY A 142 -9.27 1.46 4.21
CA GLY A 142 -10.30 0.52 4.64
C GLY A 142 -9.98 -0.94 4.30
N ALA A 143 -9.48 -1.19 3.09
CA ALA A 143 -9.05 -2.54 2.69
C ALA A 143 -7.82 -3.03 3.46
N ILE A 144 -6.97 -2.11 3.93
CA ILE A 144 -5.82 -2.44 4.78
C ILE A 144 -6.31 -2.80 6.19
N ALA A 145 -7.24 -2.02 6.75
CA ALA A 145 -7.87 -2.32 8.03
C ALA A 145 -8.55 -3.69 8.03
N ASP A 146 -9.25 -4.03 6.95
CA ASP A 146 -9.86 -5.36 6.78
C ASP A 146 -8.83 -6.49 6.73
N SER A 147 -7.76 -6.32 5.94
CA SER A 147 -6.67 -7.31 5.85
C SER A 147 -5.96 -7.53 7.20
N ILE A 148 -5.82 -6.46 7.98
CA ILE A 148 -5.28 -6.49 9.33
C ILE A 148 -6.23 -7.23 10.27
N ASN A 149 -7.53 -6.91 10.26
CA ASN A 149 -8.51 -7.62 11.08
C ASN A 149 -8.53 -9.12 10.78
N TYR A 150 -8.41 -9.51 9.51
CA TYR A 150 -8.24 -10.90 9.12
C TYR A 150 -6.98 -11.54 9.72
N ALA A 151 -5.85 -10.83 9.70
CA ALA A 151 -4.61 -11.31 10.30
C ALA A 151 -4.74 -11.46 11.83
N ILE A 152 -5.40 -10.52 12.51
CA ILE A 152 -5.68 -10.60 13.95
C ILE A 152 -6.51 -11.86 14.27
N GLU A 153 -7.56 -12.14 13.49
CA GLU A 153 -8.39 -13.32 13.71
C GLU A 153 -7.60 -14.62 13.51
N ALA A 154 -6.76 -14.69 12.47
CA ALA A 154 -5.87 -15.83 12.25
C ALA A 154 -4.87 -16.02 13.41
N LEU A 155 -4.38 -14.93 14.01
CA LEU A 155 -3.53 -14.99 15.20
C LEU A 155 -4.31 -15.47 16.44
N ARG A 156 -5.57 -15.03 16.63
CA ARG A 156 -6.44 -15.52 17.72
C ARG A 156 -6.67 -17.02 17.60
N ASP A 157 -6.95 -17.52 16.40
CA ASP A 157 -7.12 -18.94 16.12
C ASP A 157 -5.85 -19.74 16.43
N LEU A 158 -4.68 -19.20 16.07
CA LEU A 158 -3.39 -19.80 16.38
C LEU A 158 -3.17 -19.87 17.90
N VAL A 159 -3.39 -18.78 18.64
CA VAL A 159 -3.24 -18.75 20.10
C VAL A 159 -4.22 -19.71 20.79
N SER A 160 -5.47 -19.77 20.32
CA SER A 160 -6.48 -20.72 20.79
C SER A 160 -6.03 -22.17 20.59
N THR A 161 -5.44 -22.46 19.43
CA THR A 161 -4.89 -23.78 19.11
C THR A 161 -3.71 -24.12 20.03
N ILE A 162 -2.77 -23.19 20.22
CA ILE A 162 -1.63 -23.36 21.14
C ILE A 162 -2.11 -23.65 22.56
N ASN A 163 -3.12 -22.93 23.04
CA ASN A 163 -3.68 -23.15 24.38
C ASN A 163 -4.29 -24.56 24.51
N LYS A 164 -5.12 -24.98 23.54
CA LYS A 164 -5.69 -26.34 23.51
C LYS A 164 -4.60 -27.41 23.50
N THR A 165 -3.59 -27.26 22.64
CA THR A 165 -2.46 -28.19 22.56
C THR A 165 -1.69 -28.24 23.87
N SER A 166 -1.47 -27.10 24.54
CA SER A 166 -0.78 -27.04 25.82
C SER A 166 -1.53 -27.81 26.92
N VAL A 167 -2.87 -27.68 26.97
CA VAL A 167 -3.72 -28.46 27.88
C VAL A 167 -3.61 -29.97 27.59
N SER A 168 -3.65 -30.36 26.32
CA SER A 168 -3.48 -31.78 25.93
C SER A 168 -2.09 -32.32 26.31
N ILE A 169 -1.02 -31.53 26.13
CA ILE A 169 0.34 -31.91 26.54
C ILE A 169 0.42 -32.08 28.07
N ALA A 170 -0.17 -31.15 28.83
CA ALA A 170 -0.20 -31.24 30.29
C ALA A 170 -0.93 -32.51 30.77
N ALA A 171 -2.06 -32.85 30.15
CA ALA A 171 -2.80 -34.07 30.44
C ALA A 171 -1.98 -35.34 30.12
N ALA A 172 -1.35 -35.39 28.95
CA ALA A 172 -0.50 -36.51 28.54
C ALA A 172 0.74 -36.68 29.46
N ALA A 173 1.32 -35.58 29.93
CA ALA A 173 2.42 -35.61 30.90
C ALA A 173 1.96 -36.16 32.25
N GLN A 174 0.76 -35.80 32.71
CA GLN A 174 0.18 -36.35 33.94
C GLN A 174 -0.12 -37.84 33.83
N GLU A 175 -0.66 -38.30 32.70
CA GLU A 175 -0.86 -39.71 32.39
C GLU A 175 0.47 -40.49 32.40
N THR A 176 1.49 -39.96 31.72
CA THR A 176 2.84 -40.54 31.69
C THR A 176 3.42 -40.67 33.11
N ARG A 177 3.24 -39.65 33.96
CA ARG A 177 3.64 -39.70 35.37
C ARG A 177 2.95 -40.85 36.12
N MET A 178 1.63 -40.99 35.99
CA MET A 178 0.89 -42.09 36.63
C MET A 178 1.37 -43.46 36.17
N VAL A 179 1.59 -43.64 34.87
CA VAL A 179 2.13 -44.90 34.31
C VAL A 179 3.53 -45.18 34.85
N THR A 180 4.37 -44.15 34.98
CA THR A 180 5.73 -44.29 35.52
C THR A 180 5.71 -44.69 37.01
N GLU A 181 4.80 -44.13 37.80
CA GLU A 181 4.61 -44.50 39.21
C GLU A 181 4.13 -45.97 39.35
N GLN A 182 3.17 -46.38 38.51
CA GLN A 182 2.73 -47.78 38.45
C GLN A 182 3.86 -48.72 38.03
N LEU A 183 4.64 -48.35 37.03
CA LEU A 183 5.78 -49.13 36.56
C LEU A 183 6.86 -49.25 37.65
N ALA A 184 7.13 -48.19 38.40
CA ALA A 184 8.07 -48.21 39.52
C ALA A 184 7.61 -49.19 40.62
N ALA A 185 6.33 -49.13 41.02
CA ALA A 185 5.75 -50.05 41.99
C ALA A 185 5.74 -51.50 41.49
N ALA A 186 5.44 -51.74 40.21
CA ALA A 186 5.50 -53.06 39.61
C ALA A 186 6.94 -53.61 39.59
N SER A 187 7.92 -52.76 39.28
CA SER A 187 9.34 -53.13 39.27
C SER A 187 9.85 -53.49 40.66
N GLU A 188 9.42 -52.77 41.70
CA GLU A 188 9.74 -53.10 43.09
C GLU A 188 9.17 -54.47 43.51
N ASN A 189 7.90 -54.72 43.16
CA ASN A 189 7.27 -56.03 43.39
C ASN A 189 7.99 -57.16 42.63
N GLN A 190 8.40 -56.90 41.39
CA GLN A 190 9.15 -57.86 40.57
C GLN A 190 10.53 -58.16 41.19
N ALA A 191 11.24 -57.15 41.68
CA ALA A 191 12.51 -57.33 42.37
C ALA A 191 12.37 -58.22 43.61
N ASN A 192 11.31 -58.01 44.40
CA ASN A 192 11.01 -58.85 45.57
C ASN A 192 10.68 -60.30 45.18
N GLN A 193 9.95 -60.53 44.09
CA GLN A 193 9.67 -61.88 43.59
C GLN A 193 10.94 -62.58 43.09
N ILE A 194 11.84 -61.85 42.43
CA ILE A 194 13.14 -62.38 42.00
C ILE A 194 13.97 -62.81 43.21
N ASP A 195 14.07 -61.98 44.26
CA ASP A 195 14.80 -62.32 45.49
C ASP A 195 14.26 -63.60 46.16
N ASN A 196 12.93 -63.72 46.28
CA ASN A 196 12.28 -64.92 46.83
C ASN A 196 12.54 -66.17 45.97
N SER A 197 12.50 -66.02 44.64
CA SER A 197 12.82 -67.11 43.71
C SER A 197 14.28 -67.54 43.83
N SER A 198 15.21 -66.59 43.92
CA SER A 198 16.64 -66.85 44.15
C SER A 198 16.89 -67.59 45.45
N LYS A 199 16.23 -67.22 46.55
CA LYS A 199 16.28 -67.96 47.83
C LYS A 199 15.80 -69.39 47.70
N THR A 200 14.72 -69.61 46.96
CA THR A 200 14.17 -70.95 46.69
C THR A 200 15.15 -71.81 45.88
N VAL A 201 15.77 -71.23 44.85
CA VAL A 201 16.80 -71.91 44.03
C VAL A 201 18.02 -72.27 44.89
N LEU A 202 18.47 -71.38 45.78
CA LEU A 202 19.56 -71.68 46.72
C LEU A 202 19.20 -72.84 47.67
N GLN A 203 17.97 -72.86 48.19
CA GLN A 203 17.50 -73.95 49.04
C GLN A 203 17.42 -75.28 48.27
N MET A 204 17.00 -75.24 47.01
CA MET A 204 16.99 -76.41 46.13
C MET A 204 18.41 -76.92 45.85
N ALA A 205 19.37 -76.03 45.61
CA ALA A 205 20.77 -76.40 45.42
C ALA A 205 21.37 -77.09 46.67
N ASN A 206 21.12 -76.55 47.87
CA ASN A 206 21.53 -77.17 49.13
C ASN A 206 20.88 -78.55 49.32
N SER A 207 19.59 -78.67 49.00
CA SER A 207 18.88 -79.96 49.09
C SER A 207 19.43 -81.00 48.11
N MET A 208 19.84 -80.57 46.90
CA MET A 208 20.54 -81.44 45.96
C MET A 208 21.91 -81.88 46.46
N ASP A 209 22.67 -81.01 47.13
CA ASP A 209 23.94 -81.38 47.77
C ASP A 209 23.71 -82.45 48.86
N ASP A 210 22.70 -82.25 49.72
CA ASP A 210 22.32 -83.22 50.75
C ASP A 210 21.89 -84.58 50.16
N VAL A 211 21.08 -84.57 49.10
CA VAL A 211 20.68 -85.79 48.38
C VAL A 211 21.90 -86.46 47.76
N SER A 212 22.80 -85.70 47.13
CA SER A 212 24.04 -86.22 46.55
C SER A 212 24.91 -86.93 47.59
N ARG A 213 25.11 -86.32 48.77
CA ARG A 213 25.85 -86.94 49.89
C ARG A 213 25.18 -88.22 50.38
N LYS A 214 23.85 -88.22 50.52
CA LYS A 214 23.09 -89.43 50.91
C LYS A 214 23.21 -90.54 49.88
N MET A 215 23.19 -90.21 48.58
CA MET A 215 23.35 -91.18 47.49
C MET A 215 24.76 -91.77 47.47
N ALA A 216 25.80 -90.96 47.69
CA ALA A 216 27.18 -91.43 47.81
C ALA A 216 27.35 -92.42 48.97
N SER A 217 26.77 -92.11 50.14
CA SER A 217 26.78 -93.01 51.29
C SER A 217 26.02 -94.32 51.01
N SER A 218 24.84 -94.25 50.37
CA SER A 218 24.10 -95.44 49.95
C SER A 218 24.88 -96.31 48.95
N ALA A 219 25.60 -95.70 48.02
CA ALA A 219 26.46 -96.43 47.09
C ALA A 219 27.61 -97.15 47.81
N GLU A 220 28.26 -96.49 48.79
CA GLU A 220 29.30 -97.10 49.63
C GLU A 220 28.75 -98.30 50.44
N VAL A 221 27.55 -98.18 51.00
CA VAL A 221 26.89 -99.27 51.74
C VAL A 221 26.55 -100.44 50.81
N ALA A 222 26.08 -100.16 49.60
CA ALA A 222 25.80 -101.19 48.61
C ALA A 222 27.09 -101.91 48.14
N GLU A 223 28.18 -101.16 47.92
CA GLU A 223 29.50 -101.71 47.61
C GLU A 223 30.01 -102.64 48.72
N LYS A 224 29.94 -102.18 49.98
CA LYS A 224 30.30 -103.02 51.14
C LYS A 224 29.43 -104.28 51.21
N SER A 225 28.13 -104.16 50.92
CA SER A 225 27.21 -105.30 50.94
C SER A 225 27.57 -106.35 49.88
N VAL A 226 28.02 -105.93 48.69
CA VAL A 226 28.54 -106.85 47.65
C VAL A 226 29.88 -107.46 48.04
N SER A 227 30.76 -106.70 48.70
CA SER A 227 32.06 -107.23 49.15
C SER A 227 31.97 -108.26 50.28
N ILE A 228 30.85 -108.27 51.03
CA ILE A 228 30.59 -109.18 52.16
C ILE A 228 29.80 -110.42 51.71
N ALA A 229 29.07 -110.33 50.59
CA ALA A 229 28.32 -111.44 49.98
C ALA A 229 29.23 -112.40 49.19
#